data_AF-A0A7S0GW42-F1
#
_entry.id   AF-A0A7S0GW42-F1
#
_cell.length_a   1.000
_cell.length_b   1.000
_cell.length_c   1.000
_cell.angle_alpha   90.00
_cell.angle_beta   90.00
_cell.angle_gamma   90.00
#
_symmetry.space_group_name_H-M   'P 1'
#
loop_
_entity.id
_entity.type
_entity.pdbx_description
1 polymer ?
#
loop_
_entity_poly.entity_id
_entity_poly.type
_entity_poly.pdbx_seq_one_letter_code
_entity_poly.pdbx_strand_id
1 'polypeptide(L)'
;VFLRYVYWNPHIDKVYKPSYDYSAYLYLSTHGEHFSGGALEFIDEERDIVIHPRMGRLVVFSSGCENLKRTQRVHEGIQFVLKFWFTTKISDSELDDLIWMPPEVRVEVDKIR
;
A
#
# COMPACT_ATOMS: atom_id res chain seq x y z
N VAL A 1 11.21 -23.35 -3.64
CA VAL A 1 11.53 -22.40 -2.53
C VAL A 1 10.36 -21.45 -2.41
N PHE A 2 9.48 -21.65 -1.43
CA PHE A 2 8.34 -20.76 -1.20
C PHE A 2 8.85 -19.47 -0.56
N LEU A 3 8.88 -18.38 -1.33
CA LEU A 3 9.16 -17.06 -0.78
C LEU A 3 8.05 -16.73 0.22
N ARG A 4 8.40 -16.62 1.50
CA ARG A 4 7.49 -16.07 2.51
C ARG A 4 7.05 -14.69 2.02
N TYR A 5 5.74 -14.47 1.92
CA TYR A 5 5.19 -13.14 1.66
C TYR A 5 5.50 -12.28 2.87
N VAL A 6 6.31 -11.26 2.66
CA VAL A 6 6.86 -10.41 3.69
C VAL A 6 6.54 -8.98 3.27
N TYR A 7 5.79 -8.24 4.09
CA TYR A 7 5.19 -6.96 3.69
C TYR A 7 6.20 -5.89 3.27
N TRP A 8 7.45 -6.01 3.74
CA TRP A 8 8.54 -5.08 3.43
C TRP A 8 9.34 -5.42 2.17
N ASN A 9 8.92 -6.45 1.42
CA ASN A 9 9.52 -6.73 0.12
C ASN A 9 8.96 -5.77 -0.95
N PRO A 10 9.82 -5.31 -1.90
CA PRO A 10 9.37 -4.60 -3.09
C PRO A 10 8.29 -5.38 -3.86
N HIS A 11 7.22 -4.70 -4.25
CA HIS A 11 6.15 -5.27 -5.06
C HIS A 11 5.39 -4.22 -5.88
N ILE A 12 4.65 -4.71 -6.87
CA ILE A 12 3.74 -3.93 -7.73
C ILE A 12 2.33 -4.45 -7.48
N ASP A 13 1.43 -3.57 -7.06
CA ASP A 13 0.06 -3.94 -6.66
C ASP A 13 -0.71 -4.60 -7.82
N LYS A 14 -0.59 -4.05 -9.03
CA LYS A 14 -1.30 -4.56 -10.22
C LYS A 14 -0.80 -5.93 -10.69
N VAL A 15 0.44 -6.31 -10.34
CA VAL A 15 0.95 -7.67 -10.59
C VAL A 15 0.27 -8.68 -9.66
N TYR A 16 -0.05 -8.26 -8.43
CA TYR A 16 -0.77 -9.10 -7.47
C TYR A 16 -2.26 -9.17 -7.76
N LYS A 17 -2.88 -8.04 -8.13
CA LYS A 17 -4.30 -7.93 -8.49
C LYS A 17 -4.47 -7.06 -9.74
N PRO A 18 -4.67 -7.67 -10.92
CA PRO A 18 -4.77 -6.94 -12.19
C PRO A 18 -5.88 -5.88 -12.26
N SER A 19 -6.92 -6.00 -11.45
CA SER A 19 -8.04 -5.06 -11.39
C SER A 19 -7.73 -3.76 -10.65
N TYR A 20 -6.58 -3.63 -9.98
CA TYR A 20 -6.20 -2.39 -9.32
C TYR A 20 -5.64 -1.39 -10.35
N ASP A 21 -6.37 -0.30 -10.57
CA ASP A 21 -5.86 0.84 -11.34
C ASP A 21 -5.10 1.81 -10.45
N TYR A 22 -5.60 2.04 -9.24
CA TYR A 22 -5.00 2.92 -8.25
C TYR A 22 -4.96 2.30 -6.85
N SER A 23 -3.97 2.74 -6.09
CA SER A 23 -3.73 2.39 -4.70
C SER A 23 -3.71 3.65 -3.84
N ALA A 24 -4.25 3.57 -2.63
CA ALA A 24 -4.34 4.71 -1.74
C ALA A 24 -4.08 4.32 -0.28
N TYR A 25 -3.15 5.03 0.36
CA TYR A 25 -2.71 4.79 1.74
C TYR A 25 -3.03 6.04 2.57
N LEU A 26 -3.92 5.89 3.55
CA LEU A 26 -4.22 6.91 4.55
C LEU A 26 -3.55 6.54 5.87
N TYR A 27 -2.58 7.34 6.30
CA TYR A 27 -1.86 7.12 7.54
C TYR A 27 -2.66 7.62 8.75
N LEU A 28 -2.82 6.76 9.75
CA LEU A 28 -3.53 7.03 11.00
C LEU A 28 -2.56 7.16 12.19
N SER A 29 -1.26 7.23 11.91
CA SER A 29 -0.19 7.37 12.89
C SER A 29 0.96 8.18 12.30
N THR A 30 1.73 8.85 13.16
CA THR A 30 2.86 9.70 12.77
C THR A 30 4.19 9.03 13.10
N HIS A 31 5.07 8.90 12.11
CA HIS A 31 6.46 8.43 12.25
C HIS A 31 7.26 9.36 13.18
N GLY A 32 8.06 8.78 14.07
CA GLY A 32 8.85 9.50 15.08
C GLY A 32 8.06 9.89 16.34
N GLU A 33 6.72 9.81 16.32
CA GLU A 33 5.87 10.06 17.47
C GLU A 33 5.24 8.77 18.02
N HIS A 34 4.68 7.94 17.13
CA HIS A 34 3.95 6.72 17.50
C HIS A 34 4.73 5.43 17.20
N PHE A 35 5.67 5.49 16.25
CA PHE A 35 6.49 4.36 15.78
C PHE A 35 7.74 4.84 15.03
N SER A 36 8.68 3.93 14.77
CA SER A 36 9.88 4.15 13.92
C SER A 36 9.95 3.16 12.75
N GLY A 37 10.57 3.56 11.63
CA GLY A 37 10.53 2.80 10.37
C GLY A 37 9.23 3.02 9.59
N GLY A 38 8.72 2.02 8.88
CA GLY A 38 7.38 2.08 8.26
C GLY A 38 7.21 3.09 7.11
N ALA A 39 8.30 3.64 6.57
CA ALA A 39 8.26 4.56 5.44
C ALA A 39 7.80 3.85 4.16
N LEU A 40 7.01 4.54 3.33
CA LEU A 40 6.69 4.08 1.98
C LEU A 40 7.79 4.56 1.03
N GLU A 41 8.43 3.64 0.34
CA GLU A 41 9.46 3.92 -0.64
C GLU A 41 8.97 3.49 -2.01
N PHE A 42 8.99 4.42 -2.97
CA PHE A 42 8.90 4.10 -4.39
C PHE A 42 10.32 3.95 -4.92
N ILE A 43 10.60 2.79 -5.49
CA ILE A 43 11.91 2.39 -5.98
C ILE A 43 11.96 2.70 -7.47
N ASP A 44 12.84 3.62 -7.83
CA ASP A 44 13.06 4.04 -9.21
C ASP A 44 14.56 4.00 -9.51
N GLU A 45 14.93 3.78 -10.77
CA GLU A 45 16.32 3.72 -11.20
C GLU A 45 17.04 5.06 -11.00
N GLU A 46 16.32 6.18 -11.12
CA GLU A 46 16.92 7.51 -11.01
C GLU A 46 16.91 8.04 -9.57
N ARG A 47 15.77 7.95 -8.87
CA ARG A 47 15.58 8.53 -7.52
C ARG A 47 14.47 7.82 -6.75
N ASP A 48 14.80 7.31 -5.57
CA ASP A 48 13.80 6.81 -4.63
C ASP A 48 12.98 7.96 -4.02
N ILE A 49 11.65 7.83 -4.06
CA ILE A 49 10.74 8.73 -3.33
C ILE A 49 10.40 8.07 -2.00
N VAL A 50 10.84 8.69 -0.90
CA VAL A 50 10.58 8.23 0.46
C VAL A 50 9.52 9.10 1.12
N ILE A 51 8.41 8.48 1.54
CA ILE A 51 7.31 9.13 2.24
C ILE A 51 7.25 8.62 3.67
N HIS A 52 7.58 9.49 4.61
CA HIS A 52 7.35 9.22 6.03
C HIS A 52 5.86 9.36 6.38
N PRO A 53 5.28 8.38 7.08
CA PRO A 53 3.91 8.43 7.56
C PRO A 53 3.66 9.63 8.48
N ARG A 54 2.57 10.33 8.25
CA ARG A 54 2.05 11.38 9.12
C ARG A 54 0.56 11.20 9.23
N MET A 55 0.02 11.26 10.44
CA MET A 55 -1.42 11.13 10.64
C MET A 55 -2.18 12.12 9.74
N GLY A 56 -3.19 11.61 9.02
CA GLY A 56 -3.99 12.38 8.06
C GLY A 56 -3.38 12.52 6.67
N ARG A 57 -2.14 12.05 6.43
CA ARG A 57 -1.54 12.04 5.09
C ARG A 57 -2.18 10.93 4.26
N LEU A 58 -2.79 11.34 3.16
CA LEU A 58 -3.24 10.46 2.08
C LEU A 58 -2.21 10.46 0.96
N VAL A 59 -1.77 9.28 0.55
CA VAL A 59 -0.93 9.07 -0.64
C VAL A 59 -1.74 8.24 -1.63
N VAL A 60 -1.90 8.75 -2.85
CA VAL A 60 -2.59 8.06 -3.95
C VAL A 60 -1.64 7.95 -5.12
N PHE A 61 -1.56 6.78 -5.74
CA PHE A 61 -0.67 6.49 -6.86
C PHE A 61 -1.28 5.41 -7.74
N SER A 62 -0.88 5.36 -9.01
CA SER A 62 -1.29 4.31 -9.93
C SER A 62 -0.64 2.97 -9.55
N SER A 63 -1.38 1.86 -9.67
CA SER A 63 -0.93 0.56 -9.17
C SER A 63 0.06 -0.18 -10.08
N GLY A 64 0.43 0.42 -11.21
CA GLY A 64 1.23 -0.20 -12.26
C GLY A 64 2.73 -0.29 -11.95
N CYS A 65 3.50 -0.76 -12.93
CA CYS A 65 4.94 -0.99 -12.78
C CYS A 65 5.74 0.29 -12.57
N GLU A 66 5.18 1.45 -12.92
CA GLU A 66 5.74 2.77 -12.62
C GLU A 66 5.81 3.07 -11.11
N ASN A 67 5.14 2.28 -10.27
CA ASN A 67 5.17 2.42 -8.81
C ASN A 67 5.61 1.12 -8.12
N LEU A 68 6.77 0.56 -8.51
CA LEU A 68 7.45 -0.44 -7.69
C LEU A 68 7.72 0.17 -6.31
N LYS A 69 7.24 -0.48 -5.26
CA LYS A 69 7.30 0.10 -3.91
C LYS A 69 7.54 -0.94 -2.83
N ARG A 70 7.97 -0.46 -1.67
CA ARG A 70 7.96 -1.24 -0.43
C ARG A 70 7.57 -0.37 0.76
N THR A 71 7.08 -1.01 1.82
CA THR A 71 6.97 -0.38 3.13
C THR A 71 8.17 -0.84 3.97
N GLN A 72 8.97 0.09 4.49
CA GLN A 72 10.05 -0.25 5.41
C GLN A 72 9.50 -0.98 6.64
N ARG A 73 10.30 -1.85 7.23
CA ARG A 73 9.90 -2.55 8.46
C ARG A 73 9.68 -1.55 9.60
N VAL A 74 8.62 -1.73 10.38
CA VAL A 74 8.45 -1.02 11.66
C VAL A 74 9.42 -1.61 12.69
N HIS A 75 10.21 -0.74 13.32
CA HIS A 75 11.24 -1.14 14.28
C HIS A 75 10.80 -0.96 15.74
N GLU A 76 10.00 0.06 16.02
CA GLU A 76 9.45 0.36 17.34
C GLU A 76 8.01 0.88 17.22
N GLY A 77 7.15 0.62 18.22
CA GLY A 77 5.78 1.10 18.24
C GLY A 77 4.82 0.33 17.31
N ILE A 78 3.71 0.96 16.95
CA ILE A 78 2.66 0.39 16.09
C ILE A 78 2.27 1.42 15.03
N GLN A 79 2.29 1.02 13.76
CA GLN A 79 1.78 1.83 12.67
C GLN A 79 0.35 1.41 12.30
N PHE A 80 -0.56 2.38 12.29
CA PHE A 80 -1.89 2.20 11.73
C PHE A 80 -1.99 2.89 10.36
N VAL A 81 -2.38 2.12 9.34
CA VAL A 81 -2.61 2.60 7.98
C VAL A 81 -3.87 1.97 7.40
N LEU A 82 -4.70 2.80 6.77
CA LEU A 82 -5.84 2.37 5.98
C LEU A 82 -5.41 2.30 4.51
N LYS A 83 -5.35 1.09 3.96
CA LYS A 83 -5.03 0.86 2.55
C LYS A 83 -6.30 0.48 1.79
N PHE A 84 -6.50 1.09 0.63
CA PHE A 84 -7.59 0.77 -0.28
C PHE A 84 -7.15 0.87 -1.73
N TRP A 85 -7.82 0.11 -2.60
CA TRP A 85 -7.55 0.04 -4.03
C TRP A 85 -8.84 0.22 -4.82
N PHE A 86 -8.75 0.82 -6.01
CA PHE A 86 -9.90 1.06 -6.87
C PHE A 86 -9.57 0.92 -8.35
N THR A 87 -10.62 0.61 -9.13
CA THR A 87 -10.60 0.55 -10.59
C THR A 87 -11.24 1.81 -11.18
N THR A 88 -10.77 2.21 -12.36
CA THR A 88 -11.39 3.26 -13.19
C THR A 88 -12.19 2.68 -14.35
N LYS A 89 -12.10 1.36 -14.54
CA LYS A 89 -12.83 0.64 -15.56
C LYS A 89 -14.12 0.11 -14.97
N ILE A 90 -15.20 0.34 -15.69
CA ILE A 90 -16.45 -0.39 -15.54
C ILE A 90 -16.53 -1.24 -16.81
N SER A 91 -16.31 -2.56 -16.72
CA SER A 91 -16.72 -3.44 -17.81
C SER A 91 -18.16 -3.92 -17.60
N ASP A 92 -18.89 -4.16 -18.70
CA ASP A 92 -20.29 -4.61 -18.65
C ASP A 92 -20.45 -5.98 -17.95
N SER A 93 -19.38 -6.78 -17.86
CA SER A 93 -19.31 -8.02 -17.06
C SER A 93 -18.98 -7.78 -15.59
N GLU A 94 -18.43 -6.62 -15.22
CA GLU A 94 -18.02 -6.29 -13.86
C GLU A 94 -19.10 -5.58 -13.05
N LEU A 95 -20.25 -5.20 -13.62
CA LEU A 95 -21.38 -4.70 -12.81
C LEU A 95 -21.90 -5.76 -11.82
N ASP A 96 -21.82 -7.05 -12.18
CA ASP A 96 -22.14 -8.17 -11.28
C ASP A 96 -21.03 -8.41 -10.23
N ASP A 97 -19.76 -8.15 -10.57
CA ASP A 97 -18.61 -8.26 -9.65
C ASP A 97 -18.43 -7.03 -8.74
N LEU A 98 -18.88 -5.84 -9.17
CA LEU A 98 -18.84 -4.58 -8.42
C LEU A 98 -19.82 -4.60 -7.24
N ILE A 99 -20.89 -5.39 -7.34
CA ILE A 99 -21.81 -5.66 -6.22
C ILE A 99 -21.16 -6.60 -5.19
N TRP A 100 -20.13 -7.38 -5.57
CA TRP A 100 -19.56 -8.43 -4.70
C TRP A 100 -18.12 -8.17 -4.22
N MET A 101 -17.34 -7.30 -4.89
CA MET A 101 -16.01 -6.91 -4.44
C MET A 101 -15.99 -5.43 -4.05
N PRO A 102 -16.38 -5.07 -2.80
CA PRO A 102 -16.13 -3.72 -2.29
C PRO A 102 -14.63 -3.38 -2.42
N PRO A 103 -14.27 -2.08 -2.51
CA PRO A 103 -12.87 -1.67 -2.46
C PRO A 103 -12.20 -2.40 -1.30
N GLU A 104 -11.11 -3.10 -1.58
CA GLU A 104 -10.49 -3.92 -0.57
C GLU A 104 -9.87 -3.00 0.48
N VAL A 105 -10.55 -2.82 1.60
CA VAL A 105 -10.06 -1.99 2.69
C VAL A 105 -9.30 -2.88 3.66
N ARG A 106 -8.00 -2.65 3.77
CA ARG A 106 -7.16 -3.33 4.76
C ARG A 106 -6.68 -2.32 5.80
N VAL A 107 -6.96 -2.62 7.06
CA VAL A 107 -6.26 -2.01 8.18
C VAL A 107 -5.05 -2.90 8.45
N GLU A 108 -3.87 -2.40 8.09
CA GLU A 108 -2.63 -3.08 8.43
C GLU A 108 -2.11 -2.54 9.76
N VAL A 109 -1.78 -3.47 10.66
CA VAL A 109 -1.19 -3.20 11.96
C VAL A 109 0.16 -3.88 11.99
N ASP A 110 1.20 -3.08 11.74
CA ASP A 110 2.57 -3.58 11.81
C ASP A 110 3.09 -3.45 13.22
N LYS A 111 3.37 -4.60 13.85
CA LYS A 111 4.00 -4.73 15.16
C LYS A 111 5.34 -5.42 15.04
N ILE A 112 6.26 -5.08 15.94
CA ILE A 112 7.47 -5.87 16.18
C ILE A 112 7.02 -7.27 16.64
N ARG A 113 7.38 -8.32 15.89
CA ARG A 113 7.29 -9.71 16.36
C ARG A 113 8.55 -10.08 17.11
#